data_AF-A0A9E0F1Y3-F1
#
_entry.id   AF-A0A9E0F1Y3-F1
#
_cell.length_a   1.000
_cell.length_b   1.000
_cell.length_c   1.000
_cell.angle_alpha   90.00
_cell.angle_beta   90.00
_cell.angle_gamma   90.00
#
_symmetry.space_group_name_H-M   'P 1'
#
loop_
_entity.id
_entity.type
_entity.pdbx_description
1 polymer ?
#
loop_
_entity_poly.entity_id
_entity_poly.type
_entity_poly.pdbx_seq_one_letter_code
_entity_poly.pdbx_strand_id
1 'polypeptide(L)'
;MGILGFIKQIDKSGLLEKKSKENNLIVKPAFDQILNNLESVPNSNDNTDYYWITTEMKNHLNYKEVELLVDLTENFSNRDAFLSALEKEKYFWRNKIEFEYFKDIENAKLSLCTSDYLAFIIGKKYDLYLLMDKISFWNQTYKSLDSELNLIILQENLLCSLEGNQKAHVPVNYALSMFLLHNRDEALAKFKRILSSDRAHRLEVSHQAEYFLTVDKFFSRIKLNFIPQINHTNQSDPINFENTNDQYITREEIKILIDKEDLFNKREFCVDIKKLLTPRNITNRELIVESYFMFFKSLDSTLKRKNIEILISCFTETNPGYEEIKIRNARFILNDLLAEQKQHTNFIVLNYYLFYYKNEFSTARNNLAFLLSEFFNKVSGMGIESIKAVFYRNVIDCDAALSKNLRDFIEKHPL
;
A
#
# COMPACT_ATOMS: atom_id res chain seq x y z
N MET A 1 -26.32 28.30 47.46
CA MET A 1 -26.27 28.07 46.00
C MET A 1 -25.76 26.66 45.76
N GLY A 2 -26.43 25.73 45.09
CA GLY A 2 -27.69 25.75 44.35
C GLY A 2 -28.09 24.31 43.99
N ILE A 3 -29.36 24.16 43.57
CA ILE A 3 -29.96 23.05 42.82
C ILE A 3 -30.17 21.70 43.57
N LEU A 4 -29.26 21.23 44.42
CA LEU A 4 -29.46 19.96 45.15
C LEU A 4 -30.42 20.05 46.35
N GLY A 5 -30.74 21.26 46.81
CA GLY A 5 -31.70 21.50 47.89
C GLY A 5 -33.17 21.58 47.46
N PHE A 6 -33.46 21.70 46.16
CA PHE A 6 -34.82 21.93 45.65
C PHE A 6 -35.59 20.61 45.41
N ILE A 7 -34.89 19.51 45.11
CA ILE A 7 -35.52 18.21 44.84
C ILE A 7 -35.94 17.50 46.15
N LYS A 8 -35.23 17.73 47.26
CA LYS A 8 -35.57 17.11 48.56
C LYS A 8 -36.78 17.71 49.29
N GLN A 9 -37.34 18.82 48.81
CA GLN A 9 -38.53 19.43 49.42
C GLN A 9 -39.85 19.05 48.74
N ILE A 10 -39.82 18.44 47.55
CA ILE A 10 -41.05 18.01 46.85
C ILE A 10 -41.57 16.67 47.40
N ASP A 11 -40.72 15.86 48.03
CA ASP A 11 -41.08 14.55 48.60
C ASP A 11 -41.71 14.60 50.01
N LYS A 12 -41.96 15.78 50.58
CA LYS A 12 -42.45 15.90 51.98
C LYS A 12 -43.80 16.60 52.20
N SER A 13 -44.51 17.02 51.16
CA SER A 13 -45.90 17.43 51.31
C SER A 13 -46.82 16.29 50.88
N GLY A 14 -47.10 15.38 51.80
CA GLY A 14 -48.09 14.31 51.66
C GLY A 14 -49.51 14.87 51.54
N LEU A 15 -49.87 15.35 50.36
CA LEU A 15 -51.22 15.79 50.00
C LEU A 15 -51.42 15.55 48.51
N LEU A 16 -51.65 14.28 48.15
CA LEU A 16 -52.60 13.81 47.13
C LEU A 16 -52.44 12.29 46.97
N GLU A 17 -52.87 11.55 47.99
CA GLU A 17 -53.39 10.20 47.74
C GLU A 17 -54.66 10.34 46.90
N LYS A 18 -54.51 10.27 45.58
CA LYS A 18 -55.55 9.73 44.72
C LYS A 18 -54.91 8.59 43.95
N LYS A 19 -55.39 7.37 44.21
CA LYS A 19 -55.07 6.15 43.46
C LYS A 19 -55.17 6.42 41.95
N SER A 20 -54.06 6.78 41.32
CA SER A 20 -53.87 6.54 39.90
C SER A 20 -53.26 5.15 39.79
N LYS A 21 -53.92 4.24 39.08
CA LYS A 21 -53.24 3.08 38.51
C LYS A 21 -52.05 3.63 37.73
N GLU A 22 -50.84 3.46 38.24
CA GLU A 22 -49.63 3.66 37.45
C GLU A 22 -49.65 2.59 36.37
N ASN A 23 -50.20 2.94 35.21
CA ASN A 23 -49.77 2.33 33.97
C ASN A 23 -48.29 2.71 33.83
N ASN A 24 -47.39 1.82 34.27
CA ASN A 24 -45.99 1.90 33.91
C ASN A 24 -45.92 1.86 32.37
N LEU A 25 -45.82 3.04 31.76
CA LEU A 25 -45.51 3.22 30.35
C LEU A 25 -44.08 2.72 30.16
N ILE A 26 -43.93 1.44 29.88
CA ILE A 26 -42.67 0.87 29.43
C ILE A 26 -42.45 1.43 28.01
N VAL A 27 -41.61 2.45 27.90
CA VAL A 27 -41.18 2.98 26.60
C VAL A 27 -40.25 1.94 25.97
N LYS A 28 -40.79 1.14 25.05
CA LYS A 28 -39.98 0.21 24.25
C LYS A 28 -38.97 1.00 23.40
N PRO A 29 -37.74 0.51 23.19
CA PRO A 29 -36.82 1.05 22.20
C PRO A 29 -37.48 1.21 20.82
N ALA A 30 -37.06 2.21 20.03
CA ALA A 30 -37.67 2.49 18.72
C ALA A 30 -37.65 1.28 17.79
N PHE A 31 -36.55 0.51 17.79
CA PHE A 31 -36.43 -0.75 17.06
C PHE A 31 -37.55 -1.75 17.43
N ASP A 32 -37.76 -1.99 18.72
CA ASP A 32 -38.78 -2.93 19.20
C ASP A 32 -40.19 -2.43 18.87
N GLN A 33 -40.43 -1.12 18.96
CA GLN A 33 -41.73 -0.54 18.57
C GLN A 33 -42.01 -0.78 17.08
N ILE A 34 -41.02 -0.50 16.22
CA ILE A 34 -41.10 -0.72 14.77
C ILE A 34 -41.36 -2.20 14.47
N LEU A 35 -40.63 -3.12 15.10
CA LEU A 35 -40.80 -4.57 14.90
C LEU A 35 -42.18 -5.07 15.33
N ASN A 36 -42.65 -4.68 16.53
CA ASN A 36 -43.99 -5.04 17.01
C ASN A 36 -45.09 -4.49 16.09
N ASN A 37 -44.91 -3.25 15.61
CA ASN A 37 -45.87 -2.64 14.71
C ASN A 37 -45.90 -3.37 13.37
N LEU A 38 -44.75 -3.75 12.81
CA LEU A 38 -44.64 -4.58 11.60
C LEU A 38 -45.38 -5.91 11.73
N GLU A 39 -45.25 -6.60 12.87
CA GLU A 39 -45.97 -7.87 13.13
C GLU A 39 -47.49 -7.67 13.19
N SER A 40 -47.94 -6.51 13.66
CA SER A 40 -49.36 -6.18 13.83
C SER A 40 -50.05 -5.64 12.57
N VAL A 41 -49.30 -5.28 11.52
CA VAL A 41 -49.91 -4.75 10.29
C VAL A 41 -50.70 -5.87 9.60
N PRO A 42 -52.03 -5.71 9.39
CA PRO A 42 -52.82 -6.70 8.69
C PRO A 42 -52.30 -6.91 7.27
N ASN A 43 -52.61 -8.07 6.68
CA ASN A 43 -52.16 -8.42 5.32
C ASN A 43 -52.95 -7.63 4.25
N SER A 44 -52.80 -6.30 4.27
CA SER A 44 -53.38 -5.34 3.35
C SER A 44 -52.28 -4.84 2.41
N ASN A 45 -52.62 -4.67 1.13
CA ASN A 45 -51.72 -4.03 0.15
C ASN A 45 -51.71 -2.50 0.28
N ASP A 46 -52.31 -1.94 1.32
CA ASP A 46 -52.48 -0.50 1.46
C ASP A 46 -51.18 0.12 2.02
N ASN A 47 -50.47 0.84 1.15
CA ASN A 47 -49.13 1.37 1.45
C ASN A 47 -49.12 2.44 2.57
N THR A 48 -50.29 2.95 2.96
CA THR A 48 -50.44 3.95 4.03
C THR A 48 -50.03 3.41 5.40
N ASP A 49 -50.24 2.13 5.67
CA ASP A 49 -49.88 1.52 6.96
C ASP A 49 -48.36 1.42 7.14
N TYR A 50 -47.64 1.26 6.02
CA TYR A 50 -46.16 1.22 6.02
C TYR A 50 -45.51 2.60 5.99
N TYR A 51 -46.23 3.67 5.63
CA TYR A 51 -45.65 5.02 5.55
C TYR A 51 -45.14 5.53 6.90
N TRP A 52 -45.89 5.28 7.97
CA TRP A 52 -45.45 5.63 9.32
C TRP A 52 -44.23 4.80 9.73
N ILE A 53 -44.25 3.49 9.45
CA ILE A 53 -43.15 2.57 9.76
C ILE A 53 -41.87 3.01 9.06
N THR A 54 -41.91 3.26 7.75
CA THR A 54 -40.73 3.69 7.00
C THR A 54 -40.23 5.06 7.46
N THR A 55 -41.11 5.96 7.87
CA THR A 55 -40.73 7.28 8.43
C THR A 55 -39.98 7.13 9.76
N GLU A 56 -40.50 6.33 10.69
CA GLU A 56 -39.85 6.05 11.96
C GLU A 56 -38.49 5.37 11.78
N MET A 57 -38.42 4.40 10.85
CA MET A 57 -37.16 3.76 10.49
C MET A 57 -36.11 4.79 10.04
N LYS A 58 -36.46 5.72 9.15
CA LYS A 58 -35.53 6.75 8.65
C LYS A 58 -34.98 7.64 9.77
N ASN A 59 -35.85 8.00 10.73
CA ASN A 59 -35.53 8.92 11.82
C ASN A 59 -34.70 8.26 12.93
N HIS A 60 -34.93 6.97 13.19
CA HIS A 60 -34.43 6.31 14.40
C HIS A 60 -33.47 5.16 14.16
N LEU A 61 -33.45 4.57 12.96
CA LEU A 61 -32.63 3.39 12.66
C LEU A 61 -31.47 3.69 11.70
N ASN A 62 -30.36 2.99 11.89
CA ASN A 62 -29.29 2.88 10.90
C ASN A 62 -29.55 1.73 9.92
N TYR A 63 -28.80 1.68 8.81
CA TYR A 63 -29.04 0.69 7.75
C TYR A 63 -28.82 -0.77 8.18
N LYS A 64 -27.96 -1.02 9.17
CA LYS A 64 -27.72 -2.38 9.72
C LYS A 64 -28.90 -2.83 10.57
N GLU A 65 -29.51 -1.92 11.31
CA GLU A 65 -30.74 -2.20 12.05
C GLU A 65 -31.92 -2.47 11.10
N VAL A 66 -31.99 -1.74 9.98
CA VAL A 66 -33.00 -2.04 8.94
C VAL A 66 -32.76 -3.40 8.30
N GLU A 67 -31.50 -3.77 8.04
CA GLU A 67 -31.15 -5.08 7.53
C GLU A 67 -31.55 -6.20 8.50
N LEU A 68 -31.28 -6.01 9.80
CA LEU A 68 -31.75 -6.93 10.84
C LEU A 68 -33.28 -7.03 10.88
N LEU A 69 -34.01 -5.92 10.71
CA LEU A 69 -35.48 -5.97 10.62
C LEU A 69 -35.93 -6.80 9.41
N VAL A 70 -35.29 -6.63 8.25
CA VAL A 70 -35.60 -7.43 7.05
C VAL A 70 -35.42 -8.92 7.33
N ASP A 71 -34.34 -9.31 8.02
CA ASP A 71 -34.09 -10.70 8.39
C ASP A 71 -35.15 -11.23 9.37
N LEU A 72 -35.51 -10.43 10.39
CA LEU A 72 -36.50 -10.82 11.39
C LEU A 72 -37.93 -10.94 10.84
N THR A 73 -38.23 -10.25 9.74
CA THR A 73 -39.55 -10.33 9.06
C THR A 73 -39.71 -11.58 8.19
N GLU A 74 -38.76 -12.52 8.22
CA GLU A 74 -38.77 -13.67 7.32
C GLU A 74 -40.04 -14.51 7.37
N ASN A 75 -40.59 -14.69 8.56
CA ASN A 75 -41.80 -15.49 8.80
C ASN A 75 -43.08 -14.65 8.85
N PHE A 76 -42.99 -13.35 8.60
CA PHE A 76 -44.14 -12.46 8.72
C PHE A 76 -45.04 -12.59 7.49
N SER A 77 -46.35 -12.68 7.69
CA SER A 77 -47.31 -12.84 6.59
C SER A 77 -47.33 -11.66 5.61
N ASN A 78 -46.87 -10.50 6.07
CA ASN A 78 -46.86 -9.22 5.36
C ASN A 78 -45.47 -8.82 4.82
N ARG A 79 -44.50 -9.75 4.82
CA ARG A 79 -43.11 -9.50 4.40
C ARG A 79 -43.01 -8.85 3.03
N ASP A 80 -43.72 -9.35 2.02
CA ASP A 80 -43.62 -8.84 0.64
C ASP A 80 -44.10 -7.40 0.53
N ALA A 81 -45.15 -7.03 1.27
CA ALA A 81 -45.64 -5.65 1.33
C ALA A 81 -44.63 -4.72 2.01
N PHE A 82 -44.01 -5.18 3.10
CA PHE A 82 -42.94 -4.45 3.78
C PHE A 82 -41.71 -4.23 2.88
N LEU A 83 -41.24 -5.28 2.20
CA LEU A 83 -40.10 -5.18 1.28
C LEU A 83 -40.40 -4.23 0.11
N SER A 84 -41.63 -4.27 -0.43
CA SER A 84 -42.08 -3.34 -1.47
C SER A 84 -42.11 -1.88 -0.98
N ALA A 85 -42.56 -1.64 0.26
CA ALA A 85 -42.53 -0.32 0.88
C ALA A 85 -41.09 0.18 1.10
N LEU A 86 -40.17 -0.70 1.52
CA LEU A 86 -38.76 -0.37 1.66
C LEU A 86 -38.08 -0.08 0.32
N GLU A 87 -38.41 -0.82 -0.75
CA GLU A 87 -37.82 -0.60 -2.07
C GLU A 87 -38.18 0.79 -2.64
N LYS A 88 -39.36 1.33 -2.31
CA LYS A 88 -39.72 2.72 -2.65
C LYS A 88 -38.82 3.75 -1.96
N GLU A 89 -38.26 3.40 -0.81
CA GLU A 89 -37.35 4.24 -0.02
C GLU A 89 -35.87 3.97 -0.29
N LYS A 90 -35.57 3.12 -1.29
CA LYS A 90 -34.21 2.71 -1.62
C LYS A 90 -33.25 3.88 -1.85
N TYR A 91 -33.71 4.96 -2.47
CA TYR A 91 -32.86 6.13 -2.73
C TYR A 91 -32.38 6.79 -1.42
N PHE A 92 -33.26 6.93 -0.43
CA PHE A 92 -32.89 7.47 0.88
C PHE A 92 -31.85 6.58 1.57
N TRP A 93 -32.13 5.28 1.64
CA TRP A 93 -31.24 4.33 2.31
C TRP A 93 -29.90 4.18 1.62
N ARG A 94 -29.89 4.17 0.28
CA ARG A 94 -28.67 4.19 -0.52
C ARG A 94 -27.79 5.39 -0.15
N ASN A 95 -28.35 6.60 -0.17
CA ASN A 95 -27.58 7.80 0.16
C ASN A 95 -27.09 7.79 1.61
N LYS A 96 -27.88 7.26 2.55
CA LYS A 96 -27.48 7.14 3.96
C LYS A 96 -26.32 6.15 4.12
N ILE A 97 -26.39 4.99 3.47
CA ILE A 97 -25.33 3.98 3.46
C ILE A 97 -24.05 4.56 2.83
N GLU A 98 -24.14 5.15 1.63
CA GLU A 98 -23.00 5.74 0.92
C GLU A 98 -22.33 6.84 1.76
N PHE A 99 -23.12 7.76 2.32
CA PHE A 99 -22.61 8.84 3.16
C PHE A 99 -21.89 8.32 4.41
N GLU A 100 -22.52 7.42 5.18
CA GLU A 100 -21.91 6.87 6.39
C GLU A 100 -20.63 6.08 6.06
N TYR A 101 -20.64 5.33 4.96
CA TYR A 101 -19.51 4.51 4.53
C TYR A 101 -18.30 5.36 4.10
N PHE A 102 -18.51 6.37 3.25
CA PHE A 102 -17.42 7.23 2.76
C PHE A 102 -16.94 8.26 3.78
N LYS A 103 -17.79 8.69 4.72
CA LYS A 103 -17.37 9.57 5.82
C LYS A 103 -16.21 8.97 6.62
N ASP A 104 -16.25 7.67 6.91
CA ASP A 104 -15.15 6.98 7.59
C ASP A 104 -13.85 6.98 6.77
N ILE A 105 -13.98 6.81 5.45
CA ILE A 105 -12.86 6.80 4.50
C ILE A 105 -12.22 8.18 4.41
N GLU A 106 -13.03 9.23 4.30
CA GLU A 106 -12.55 10.62 4.29
C GLU A 106 -11.82 10.98 5.59
N ASN A 107 -12.39 10.61 6.74
CA ASN A 107 -11.73 10.82 8.04
C ASN A 107 -10.42 10.06 8.16
N ALA A 108 -10.35 8.82 7.65
CA ALA A 108 -9.13 8.03 7.62
C ALA A 108 -8.06 8.67 6.70
N LYS A 109 -8.46 9.19 5.54
CA LYS A 109 -7.56 9.88 4.60
C LYS A 109 -6.87 11.08 5.22
N LEU A 110 -7.59 11.82 6.08
CA LEU A 110 -7.06 13.00 6.76
C LEU A 110 -6.14 12.66 7.94
N SER A 111 -6.28 11.47 8.54
CA SER A 111 -5.64 11.11 9.81
C SER A 111 -4.50 10.09 9.68
N LEU A 112 -4.47 9.32 8.59
CA LEU A 112 -3.50 8.25 8.36
C LEU A 112 -2.48 8.64 7.30
N CYS A 113 -1.28 8.07 7.38
CA CYS A 113 -0.34 8.14 6.27
C CYS A 113 -0.81 7.25 5.10
N THR A 114 -0.29 7.48 3.90
CA THR A 114 -0.70 6.79 2.66
C THR A 114 -0.69 5.26 2.79
N SER A 115 0.32 4.67 3.44
CA SER A 115 0.38 3.22 3.67
C SER A 115 -0.73 2.71 4.62
N ASP A 116 -0.90 3.37 5.76
CA ASP A 116 -1.91 2.99 6.75
C ASP A 116 -3.33 3.25 6.23
N TYR A 117 -3.51 4.30 5.42
CA TYR A 117 -4.77 4.62 4.75
C TYR A 117 -5.13 3.55 3.71
N LEU A 118 -4.16 3.13 2.89
CA LEU A 118 -4.37 2.04 1.93
C LEU A 118 -4.78 0.75 2.65
N ALA A 119 -4.08 0.37 3.73
CA ALA A 119 -4.47 -0.77 4.56
C ALA A 119 -5.90 -0.63 5.12
N PHE A 120 -6.29 0.56 5.56
CA PHE A 120 -7.64 0.83 6.06
C PHE A 120 -8.71 0.65 4.99
N ILE A 121 -8.50 1.19 3.78
CA ILE A 121 -9.47 1.06 2.67
C ILE A 121 -9.62 -0.40 2.25
N ILE A 122 -8.52 -1.16 2.22
CA ILE A 122 -8.57 -2.60 1.95
C ILE A 122 -9.40 -3.33 3.00
N GLY A 123 -9.23 -3.00 4.28
CA GLY A 123 -10.06 -3.56 5.35
C GLY A 123 -11.54 -3.19 5.23
N LYS A 124 -11.84 -1.95 4.82
CA LYS A 124 -13.22 -1.53 4.48
C LYS A 124 -13.78 -2.35 3.31
N LYS A 125 -13.00 -2.53 2.24
CA LYS A 125 -13.39 -3.39 1.11
C LYS A 125 -13.61 -4.84 1.55
N TYR A 126 -12.80 -5.37 2.47
CA TYR A 126 -13.00 -6.71 3.02
C TYR A 126 -14.30 -6.81 3.82
N ASP A 127 -14.63 -5.82 4.67
CA ASP A 127 -15.94 -5.79 5.35
C ASP A 127 -17.10 -5.81 4.33
N LEU A 128 -16.98 -5.03 3.25
CA LEU A 128 -17.98 -4.96 2.20
C LEU A 128 -18.12 -6.28 1.44
N TYR A 129 -17.00 -6.94 1.13
CA TYR A 129 -16.97 -8.27 0.54
C TYR A 129 -17.74 -9.29 1.40
N LEU A 130 -17.53 -9.28 2.72
CA LEU A 130 -18.27 -10.14 3.65
C LEU A 130 -19.78 -9.81 3.72
N LEU A 131 -20.16 -8.55 3.50
CA LEU A 131 -21.57 -8.14 3.44
C LEU A 131 -22.24 -8.56 2.12
N MET A 132 -21.50 -8.52 1.02
CA MET A 132 -21.99 -8.93 -0.30
C MET A 132 -22.17 -10.45 -0.45
N ASP A 133 -21.35 -11.23 0.27
CA ASP A 133 -21.47 -12.69 0.32
C ASP A 133 -22.74 -13.14 1.06
N LYS A 134 -23.24 -12.31 1.98
CA LYS A 134 -24.58 -12.48 2.55
C LYS A 134 -25.64 -12.08 1.54
N ILE A 135 -26.78 -12.78 1.53
CA ILE A 135 -27.97 -12.37 0.77
C ILE A 135 -28.59 -11.13 1.46
N SER A 136 -27.93 -9.99 1.32
CA SER A 136 -28.33 -8.72 1.90
C SER A 136 -29.40 -8.02 1.05
N PHE A 137 -30.35 -7.37 1.70
CA PHE A 137 -31.29 -6.45 1.04
C PHE A 137 -30.55 -5.30 0.31
N TRP A 138 -29.40 -4.89 0.83
CA TRP A 138 -28.61 -3.77 0.31
C TRP A 138 -27.57 -4.18 -0.73
N ASN A 139 -27.57 -5.43 -1.22
CA ASN A 139 -26.48 -5.97 -2.05
C ASN A 139 -26.16 -5.11 -3.29
N GLN A 140 -27.16 -4.53 -3.94
CA GLN A 140 -26.92 -3.65 -5.10
C GLN A 140 -26.19 -2.36 -4.71
N THR A 141 -26.49 -1.79 -3.54
CA THR A 141 -25.78 -0.63 -3.00
C THR A 141 -24.33 -1.01 -2.68
N TYR A 142 -24.12 -2.18 -2.07
CA TYR A 142 -22.78 -2.69 -1.76
C TYR A 142 -21.93 -2.91 -3.01
N LYS A 143 -22.49 -3.46 -4.08
CA LYS A 143 -21.80 -3.59 -5.39
C LYS A 143 -21.38 -2.24 -5.98
N SER A 144 -22.20 -1.20 -5.81
CA SER A 144 -21.85 0.16 -6.24
C SER A 144 -20.66 0.71 -5.46
N LEU A 145 -20.70 0.56 -4.13
CA LEU A 145 -19.61 0.95 -3.24
C LEU A 145 -18.31 0.20 -3.56
N ASP A 146 -18.39 -1.10 -3.85
CA ASP A 146 -17.22 -1.93 -4.18
C ASP A 146 -16.48 -1.41 -5.41
N SER A 147 -17.23 -1.03 -6.45
CA SER A 147 -16.68 -0.47 -7.67
C SER A 147 -15.93 0.85 -7.43
N GLU A 148 -16.49 1.70 -6.57
CA GLU A 148 -15.87 2.99 -6.21
C GLU A 148 -14.61 2.79 -5.34
N LEU A 149 -14.64 1.84 -4.41
CA LEU A 149 -13.47 1.47 -3.61
C LEU A 149 -12.31 0.97 -4.48
N ASN A 150 -12.58 0.20 -5.53
CA ASN A 150 -11.53 -0.27 -6.44
C ASN A 150 -10.76 0.90 -7.06
N LEU A 151 -11.47 1.96 -7.46
CA LEU A 151 -10.85 3.17 -8.00
C LEU A 151 -9.98 3.88 -6.94
N ILE A 152 -10.49 4.04 -5.72
CA ILE A 152 -9.76 4.68 -4.62
C ILE A 152 -8.49 3.88 -4.30
N ILE A 153 -8.59 2.55 -4.17
CA ILE A 153 -7.46 1.66 -3.88
C ILE A 153 -6.37 1.81 -4.95
N LEU A 154 -6.73 1.80 -6.24
CA LEU A 154 -5.77 1.92 -7.33
C LEU A 154 -5.05 3.28 -7.33
N GLN A 155 -5.78 4.37 -7.08
CA GLN A 155 -5.22 5.72 -6.99
C GLN A 155 -4.25 5.85 -5.82
N GLU A 156 -4.65 5.40 -4.64
CA GLU A 156 -3.83 5.48 -3.44
C GLU A 156 -2.63 4.52 -3.50
N ASN A 157 -2.76 3.38 -4.16
CA ASN A 157 -1.63 2.48 -4.39
C ASN A 157 -0.56 3.11 -5.29
N LEU A 158 -0.97 3.85 -6.33
CA LEU A 158 -0.05 4.62 -7.16
C LEU A 158 0.68 5.70 -6.35
N LEU A 159 -0.05 6.45 -5.52
CA LEU A 159 0.55 7.46 -4.64
C LEU A 159 1.53 6.82 -3.66
N CYS A 160 1.16 5.69 -3.05
CA CYS A 160 2.03 4.92 -2.17
C CYS A 160 3.33 4.57 -2.90
N SER A 161 3.25 3.94 -4.08
CA SER A 161 4.41 3.59 -4.91
C SER A 161 5.35 4.77 -5.19
N LEU A 162 4.80 5.93 -5.55
CA LEU A 162 5.57 7.14 -5.83
C LEU A 162 6.31 7.65 -4.59
N GLU A 163 5.66 7.60 -3.41
CA GLU A 163 6.29 8.04 -2.16
C GLU A 163 7.49 7.16 -1.76
N GLY A 164 7.40 5.84 -1.92
CA GLY A 164 8.52 4.95 -1.55
C GLY A 164 9.73 5.06 -2.44
N ASN A 165 9.51 5.39 -3.71
CA ASN A 165 10.61 5.61 -4.64
C ASN A 165 11.38 6.92 -4.35
N GLN A 166 10.78 7.84 -3.59
CA GLN A 166 11.35 9.17 -3.32
C GLN A 166 11.84 9.36 -1.88
N LYS A 167 11.37 8.57 -0.90
CA LYS A 167 11.72 8.74 0.51
C LYS A 167 13.07 8.08 0.85
N ALA A 168 13.98 8.91 1.36
CA ALA A 168 15.30 8.53 1.89
C ALA A 168 15.20 7.70 3.18
N HIS A 169 14.22 8.01 4.02
CA HIS A 169 13.93 7.29 5.25
C HIS A 169 12.48 6.87 5.23
N VAL A 170 12.26 5.58 5.39
CA VAL A 170 10.96 4.97 5.18
C VAL A 170 10.53 4.34 6.50
N PRO A 171 9.45 4.84 7.15
CA PRO A 171 8.98 4.26 8.39
C PRO A 171 8.45 2.83 8.16
N VAL A 172 8.43 2.02 9.21
CA VAL A 172 8.09 0.58 9.13
C VAL A 172 6.70 0.31 8.58
N ASN A 173 5.73 1.19 8.82
CA ASN A 173 4.40 1.08 8.22
C ASN A 173 4.45 1.12 6.69
N TYR A 174 5.40 1.85 6.10
CA TYR A 174 5.63 1.83 4.66
C TYR A 174 6.40 0.59 4.20
N ALA A 175 7.23 -0.03 5.05
CA ALA A 175 7.83 -1.33 4.71
C ALA A 175 6.75 -2.39 4.43
N LEU A 176 5.64 -2.37 5.20
CA LEU A 176 4.52 -3.29 5.03
C LEU A 176 3.76 -3.08 3.72
N SER A 177 3.68 -1.84 3.20
CA SER A 177 3.02 -1.60 1.90
C SER A 177 3.80 -2.16 0.72
N MET A 178 5.07 -2.57 0.88
CA MET A 178 5.81 -3.26 -0.19
C MET A 178 5.09 -4.54 -0.64
N PHE A 179 4.42 -5.23 0.28
CA PHE A 179 3.65 -6.44 -0.02
C PHE A 179 2.34 -6.14 -0.77
N LEU A 180 1.82 -4.91 -0.66
CA LEU A 180 0.69 -4.44 -1.48
C LEU A 180 1.14 -4.12 -2.92
N LEU A 181 2.38 -3.66 -3.08
CA LEU A 181 2.92 -3.09 -4.32
C LEU A 181 3.64 -4.11 -5.21
N HIS A 182 4.32 -5.08 -4.61
CA HIS A 182 5.22 -6.00 -5.30
C HIS A 182 4.84 -7.45 -5.04
N ASN A 183 5.36 -8.35 -5.88
CA ASN A 183 5.28 -9.78 -5.60
C ASN A 183 6.02 -10.11 -4.29
N ARG A 184 5.68 -11.24 -3.68
CA ARG A 184 6.17 -11.65 -2.36
C ARG A 184 7.70 -11.60 -2.22
N ASP A 185 8.44 -12.09 -3.21
CA ASP A 185 9.91 -12.16 -3.17
C ASP A 185 10.56 -10.76 -3.20
N GLU A 186 10.11 -9.90 -4.11
CA GLU A 186 10.60 -8.54 -4.23
C GLU A 186 10.20 -7.70 -3.00
N ALA A 187 8.96 -7.85 -2.54
CA ALA A 187 8.45 -7.19 -1.35
C ALA A 187 9.25 -7.57 -0.11
N LEU A 188 9.59 -8.86 0.06
CA LEU A 188 10.41 -9.35 1.17
C LEU A 188 11.81 -8.73 1.16
N ALA A 189 12.42 -8.62 -0.02
CA ALA A 189 13.74 -7.99 -0.17
C ALA A 189 13.71 -6.50 0.20
N LYS A 190 12.69 -5.77 -0.25
CA LYS A 190 12.51 -4.34 0.06
C LYS A 190 12.18 -4.13 1.54
N PHE A 191 11.30 -4.95 2.11
CA PHE A 191 10.92 -4.90 3.53
C PHE A 191 12.14 -5.02 4.44
N LYS A 192 12.99 -6.04 4.22
CA LYS A 192 14.20 -6.29 5.01
C LYS A 192 15.15 -5.08 5.02
N ARG A 193 15.40 -4.47 3.85
CA ARG A 193 16.28 -3.30 3.71
C ARG A 193 15.73 -2.07 4.42
N ILE A 194 14.42 -1.82 4.29
CA ILE A 194 13.78 -0.68 4.96
C ILE A 194 13.96 -0.79 6.47
N LEU A 195 13.73 -1.98 7.05
CA LEU A 195 13.95 -2.21 8.48
C LEU A 195 15.40 -2.02 8.91
N SER A 196 16.35 -2.55 8.14
CA SER A 196 17.78 -2.39 8.43
C SER A 196 18.24 -0.94 8.36
N SER A 197 17.79 -0.19 7.34
CA SER A 197 18.08 1.24 7.18
C SER A 197 17.45 2.08 8.30
N ASP A 198 16.19 1.83 8.66
CA ASP A 198 15.50 2.53 9.75
C ASP A 198 16.23 2.30 11.09
N ARG A 199 16.70 1.08 11.38
CA ARG A 199 17.51 0.81 12.59
C ARG A 199 18.84 1.56 12.61
N ALA A 200 19.56 1.63 11.49
CA ALA A 200 20.89 2.25 11.42
C ALA A 200 20.90 3.72 11.86
N HIS A 201 19.74 4.38 11.81
CA HIS A 201 19.55 5.79 12.17
C HIS A 201 18.91 5.98 13.56
N ARG A 202 18.59 4.89 14.27
CA ARG A 202 17.95 4.98 15.59
C ARG A 202 18.92 4.60 16.72
N LEU A 203 18.80 5.32 17.83
CA LEU A 203 19.76 5.31 18.93
C LEU A 203 19.41 4.32 20.07
N GLU A 204 18.24 3.67 20.05
CA GLU A 204 17.71 2.93 21.22
C GLU A 204 17.46 1.42 21.01
N VAL A 205 17.19 0.73 22.11
CA VAL A 205 16.97 -0.74 22.18
C VAL A 205 15.47 -1.11 22.01
N SER A 206 14.56 -0.13 22.08
CA SER A 206 13.10 -0.30 22.13
C SER A 206 12.40 -0.48 20.76
N HIS A 207 13.14 -0.42 19.65
CA HIS A 207 12.55 -0.37 18.30
C HIS A 207 11.79 -1.64 17.89
N GLN A 208 12.16 -2.80 18.43
CA GLN A 208 11.45 -4.04 18.12
C GLN A 208 9.99 -3.99 18.59
N ALA A 209 9.73 -3.41 19.77
CA ALA A 209 8.37 -3.23 20.28
C ALA A 209 7.56 -2.27 19.38
N GLU A 210 8.17 -1.19 18.88
CA GLU A 210 7.53 -0.29 17.92
C GLU A 210 7.21 -0.96 16.58
N TYR A 211 8.08 -1.87 16.12
CA TYR A 211 7.85 -2.63 14.90
C TYR A 211 6.67 -3.58 15.08
N PHE A 212 6.61 -4.33 16.19
CA PHE A 212 5.46 -5.18 16.49
C PHE A 212 4.16 -4.39 16.62
N LEU A 213 4.18 -3.25 17.31
CA LEU A 213 3.00 -2.37 17.39
C LEU A 213 2.57 -1.84 16.03
N THR A 214 3.52 -1.50 15.15
CA THR A 214 3.25 -1.07 13.78
C THR A 214 2.61 -2.19 12.96
N VAL A 215 3.15 -3.40 13.02
CA VAL A 215 2.58 -4.59 12.38
C VAL A 215 1.17 -4.83 12.88
N ASP A 216 0.96 -4.84 14.19
CA ASP A 216 -0.36 -5.09 14.78
C ASP A 216 -1.39 -4.03 14.37
N LYS A 217 -1.00 -2.74 14.36
CA LYS A 217 -1.86 -1.66 13.88
C LYS A 217 -2.18 -1.81 12.39
N PHE A 218 -1.20 -2.14 11.55
CA PHE A 218 -1.42 -2.36 10.12
C PHE A 218 -2.41 -3.50 9.87
N PHE A 219 -2.20 -4.65 10.53
CA PHE A 219 -3.09 -5.80 10.39
C PHE A 219 -4.49 -5.57 10.98
N SER A 220 -4.60 -4.76 12.04
CA SER A 220 -5.91 -4.33 12.57
C SER A 220 -6.72 -3.49 11.57
N ARG A 221 -6.03 -2.73 10.70
CA ARG A 221 -6.66 -1.92 9.65
C ARG A 221 -7.04 -2.75 8.43
N ILE A 222 -6.14 -3.63 7.98
CA ILE A 222 -6.40 -4.47 6.79
C ILE A 222 -7.39 -5.59 7.05
N LYS A 223 -7.55 -6.00 8.32
CA LYS A 223 -8.50 -7.04 8.79
C LYS A 223 -8.29 -8.45 8.24
N LEU A 224 -7.25 -8.65 7.44
CA LEU A 224 -6.79 -9.95 6.96
C LEU A 224 -5.67 -10.46 7.88
N ASN A 225 -5.34 -11.76 7.80
CA ASN A 225 -4.16 -12.33 8.44
C ASN A 225 -2.92 -12.34 7.51
N PHE A 226 -3.07 -11.86 6.28
CA PHE A 226 -2.01 -11.67 5.27
C PHE A 226 -2.13 -10.31 4.58
N ILE A 227 -1.11 -9.92 3.83
CA ILE A 227 -1.10 -8.69 3.02
C ILE A 227 -1.25 -9.05 1.53
N PRO A 228 -2.41 -8.81 0.88
CA PRO A 228 -2.61 -9.13 -0.53
C PRO A 228 -1.81 -8.20 -1.43
N GLN A 229 -1.38 -8.69 -2.59
CA GLN A 229 -0.83 -7.83 -3.64
C GLN A 229 -1.98 -7.17 -4.43
N ILE A 230 -1.88 -5.87 -4.68
CA ILE A 230 -2.85 -5.13 -5.49
C ILE A 230 -2.52 -5.34 -6.98
N ASN A 231 -3.48 -5.89 -7.73
CA ASN A 231 -3.35 -6.10 -9.16
C ASN A 231 -3.80 -4.86 -9.95
N HIS A 232 -2.85 -4.04 -10.39
CA HIS A 232 -3.11 -2.85 -11.20
C HIS A 232 -3.74 -3.13 -12.58
N THR A 233 -3.61 -4.35 -13.10
CA THR A 233 -4.14 -4.72 -14.42
C THR A 233 -5.62 -5.09 -14.36
N ASN A 234 -6.13 -5.51 -13.20
CA ASN A 234 -7.54 -5.84 -12.99
C ASN A 234 -8.24 -4.71 -12.23
N GLN A 235 -8.76 -3.72 -12.96
CA GLN A 235 -9.38 -2.56 -12.34
C GLN A 235 -10.72 -2.88 -11.64
N SER A 236 -11.42 -3.89 -12.13
CA SER A 236 -12.72 -4.32 -11.57
C SER A 236 -12.59 -5.14 -10.30
N ASP A 237 -11.46 -5.83 -10.12
CA ASP A 237 -11.21 -6.62 -8.91
C ASP A 237 -9.70 -6.63 -8.59
N PRO A 238 -9.19 -5.55 -7.99
CA PRO A 238 -7.76 -5.36 -7.80
C PRO A 238 -7.19 -6.17 -6.62
N ILE A 239 -8.02 -6.83 -5.81
CA ILE A 239 -7.57 -7.50 -4.57
C ILE A 239 -8.17 -8.90 -4.46
N ASN A 240 -7.31 -9.89 -4.26
CA ASN A 240 -7.74 -11.23 -3.88
C ASN A 240 -7.76 -11.36 -2.35
N PHE A 241 -8.93 -11.67 -1.77
CA PHE A 241 -9.11 -11.90 -0.34
C PHE A 241 -8.83 -13.33 0.10
N GLU A 242 -8.36 -14.20 -0.80
CA GLU A 242 -7.91 -15.54 -0.51
C GLU A 242 -6.38 -15.67 -0.67
N ASN A 243 -5.74 -16.34 0.29
CA ASN A 243 -4.31 -16.68 0.21
C ASN A 243 -4.12 -18.15 -0.19
N THR A 244 -4.78 -18.58 -1.26
CA THR A 244 -4.63 -19.94 -1.77
C THR A 244 -3.21 -20.13 -2.33
N ASN A 245 -2.48 -21.11 -1.80
CA ASN A 245 -1.07 -21.44 -2.12
C ASN A 245 0.03 -20.56 -1.49
N ASP A 246 -0.23 -19.92 -0.34
CA ASP A 246 0.78 -19.13 0.37
C ASP A 246 1.45 -18.05 -0.51
N GLN A 247 0.68 -17.48 -1.43
CA GLN A 247 1.16 -16.44 -2.35
C GLN A 247 1.52 -15.14 -1.62
N TYR A 248 0.86 -14.86 -0.49
CA TYR A 248 1.01 -13.63 0.28
C TYR A 248 1.65 -13.87 1.63
N ILE A 249 2.32 -12.82 2.15
CA ILE A 249 2.95 -12.88 3.47
C ILE A 249 1.92 -12.70 4.59
N THR A 250 2.05 -13.50 5.63
CA THR A 250 1.18 -13.46 6.82
C THR A 250 1.74 -12.57 7.93
N ARG A 251 0.86 -12.18 8.85
CA ARG A 251 1.24 -11.45 10.08
C ARG A 251 2.31 -12.19 10.89
N GLU A 252 2.13 -13.50 11.05
CA GLU A 252 3.05 -14.32 11.83
C GLU A 252 4.41 -14.46 11.13
N GLU A 253 4.44 -14.61 9.81
CA GLU A 253 5.72 -14.59 9.06
C GLU A 253 6.46 -13.26 9.22
N ILE A 254 5.75 -12.13 9.16
CA ILE A 254 6.36 -10.81 9.40
C ILE A 254 6.90 -10.70 10.84
N LYS A 255 6.13 -11.16 11.82
CA LYS A 255 6.59 -11.17 13.23
C LYS A 255 7.83 -12.03 13.39
N ILE A 256 7.82 -13.24 12.81
CA ILE A 256 8.98 -14.14 12.79
C ILE A 256 10.17 -13.47 12.11
N LEU A 257 9.99 -12.70 11.04
CA LEU A 257 11.11 -11.98 10.38
C LEU A 257 11.68 -10.84 11.24
N ILE A 258 10.87 -10.24 12.11
CA ILE A 258 11.28 -9.22 13.07
C ILE A 258 11.91 -9.87 14.33
N ASP A 259 11.47 -11.07 14.69
CA ASP A 259 11.85 -11.82 15.89
C ASP A 259 13.08 -12.74 15.68
N LYS A 260 13.10 -13.49 14.57
CA LYS A 260 14.26 -14.27 14.10
C LYS A 260 15.29 -13.33 13.47
N GLU A 261 16.48 -13.33 14.05
CA GLU A 261 17.77 -13.04 13.41
C GLU A 261 18.22 -11.58 13.29
N ASP A 262 19.49 -11.34 13.67
CA ASP A 262 20.67 -11.29 12.78
C ASP A 262 20.59 -10.58 11.41
N LEU A 263 19.40 -10.27 10.89
CA LEU A 263 19.14 -9.23 9.88
C LEU A 263 19.73 -7.89 10.32
N PHE A 264 19.59 -7.59 11.61
CA PHE A 264 19.99 -6.33 12.19
C PHE A 264 21.50 -6.20 12.48
N ASN A 265 22.29 -7.27 12.37
CA ASN A 265 23.73 -7.29 12.69
C ASN A 265 24.63 -7.17 11.45
N LYS A 266 24.08 -7.20 10.24
CA LYS A 266 24.86 -7.06 9.01
C LYS A 266 24.82 -5.60 8.55
N ARG A 267 25.98 -4.95 8.47
CA ARG A 267 26.12 -3.65 7.79
C ARG A 267 25.66 -3.81 6.35
N GLU A 268 24.52 -3.21 6.04
CA GLU A 268 23.99 -3.22 4.68
C GLU A 268 24.75 -2.24 3.78
N PHE A 269 24.64 -2.50 2.49
CA PHE A 269 25.04 -1.59 1.43
C PHE A 269 24.13 -0.36 1.45
N CYS A 270 24.52 0.67 2.19
CA CYS A 270 23.83 1.95 2.24
C CYS A 270 24.40 2.87 1.17
N VAL A 271 23.66 3.07 0.07
CA VAL A 271 24.00 4.09 -0.92
C VAL A 271 23.48 5.43 -0.41
N ASP A 272 24.31 6.48 -0.46
CA ASP A 272 23.85 7.85 -0.18
C ASP A 272 22.70 8.21 -1.14
N ILE A 273 21.49 8.36 -0.62
CA ILE A 273 20.27 8.62 -1.40
C ILE A 273 20.41 9.87 -2.27
N LYS A 274 21.18 10.87 -1.82
CA LYS A 274 21.44 12.09 -2.63
C LYS A 274 22.25 11.81 -3.89
N LYS A 275 22.86 10.62 -3.99
CA LYS A 275 23.71 10.17 -5.10
C LYS A 275 22.98 9.23 -6.06
N LEU A 276 21.77 8.76 -5.75
CA LEU A 276 21.01 7.90 -6.65
C LEU A 276 20.65 8.62 -7.96
N LEU A 277 20.53 7.85 -9.04
CA LEU A 277 20.05 8.31 -10.34
C LEU A 277 18.52 8.24 -10.35
N THR A 278 17.87 9.39 -10.40
CA THR A 278 16.41 9.50 -10.49
C THR A 278 15.93 9.35 -11.94
N PRO A 279 14.62 9.15 -12.20
CA PRO A 279 14.07 9.12 -13.56
C PRO A 279 14.34 10.40 -14.36
N ARG A 280 14.57 11.55 -13.71
CA ARG A 280 14.99 12.79 -14.39
C ARG A 280 16.44 12.76 -14.83
N ASN A 281 17.25 11.89 -14.22
CA ASN A 281 18.65 11.71 -14.57
C ASN A 281 18.81 10.71 -15.70
N ILE A 282 17.90 9.74 -15.89
CA ILE A 282 18.03 8.67 -16.89
C ILE A 282 17.09 8.92 -18.06
N THR A 283 17.65 9.11 -19.25
CA THR A 283 16.88 9.45 -20.46
C THR A 283 16.36 8.17 -21.14
N ASN A 284 17.20 7.15 -21.31
CA ASN A 284 16.83 5.85 -21.84
C ASN A 284 17.41 4.70 -21.01
N ARG A 285 16.61 4.20 -20.05
CA ARG A 285 17.02 3.10 -19.16
C ARG A 285 17.37 1.81 -19.91
N GLU A 286 16.61 1.48 -20.94
CA GLU A 286 16.82 0.23 -21.70
C GLU A 286 18.13 0.29 -22.49
N LEU A 287 18.46 1.43 -23.09
CA LEU A 287 19.74 1.62 -23.77
C LEU A 287 20.92 1.44 -22.81
N ILE A 288 20.85 1.98 -21.59
CA ILE A 288 21.89 1.80 -20.58
C ILE A 288 22.04 0.33 -20.20
N VAL A 289 20.93 -0.35 -19.88
CA VAL A 289 20.92 -1.76 -19.50
C VAL A 289 21.53 -2.62 -20.60
N GLU A 290 21.11 -2.42 -21.85
CA GLU A 290 21.59 -3.25 -22.96
C GLU A 290 23.05 -2.91 -23.32
N SER A 291 23.46 -1.65 -23.25
CA SER A 291 24.87 -1.25 -23.47
C SER A 291 25.80 -1.87 -22.44
N TYR A 292 25.41 -1.86 -21.16
CA TYR A 292 26.17 -2.53 -20.11
C TYR A 292 26.18 -4.05 -20.31
N PHE A 293 25.04 -4.63 -20.67
CA PHE A 293 24.95 -6.07 -20.91
C PHE A 293 25.84 -6.51 -22.08
N MET A 294 25.79 -5.81 -23.21
CA MET A 294 26.67 -6.07 -24.35
C MET A 294 28.15 -5.92 -23.99
N PHE A 295 28.50 -4.90 -23.20
CA PHE A 295 29.87 -4.70 -22.74
C PHE A 295 30.36 -5.90 -21.91
N PHE A 296 29.67 -6.23 -20.81
CA PHE A 296 30.11 -7.31 -19.92
C PHE A 296 29.99 -8.69 -20.57
N LYS A 297 29.00 -8.91 -21.44
CA LYS A 297 28.86 -10.17 -22.19
C LYS A 297 30.00 -10.39 -23.19
N SER A 298 30.62 -9.30 -23.67
CA SER A 298 31.84 -9.41 -24.49
C SER A 298 33.06 -9.87 -23.70
N LEU A 299 33.05 -9.70 -22.37
CA LEU A 299 34.09 -10.15 -21.45
C LEU A 299 33.81 -11.58 -20.95
N ASP A 300 32.54 -11.91 -20.74
CA ASP A 300 32.09 -13.25 -20.36
C ASP A 300 30.73 -13.58 -20.98
N SER A 301 30.72 -14.55 -21.90
CA SER A 301 29.52 -15.01 -22.61
C SER A 301 28.46 -15.64 -21.69
N THR A 302 28.84 -16.07 -20.48
CA THR A 302 27.94 -16.70 -19.50
C THR A 302 27.22 -15.69 -18.61
N LEU A 303 27.60 -14.40 -18.69
CA LEU A 303 26.97 -13.33 -17.94
C LEU A 303 25.46 -13.27 -18.21
N LYS A 304 24.67 -13.19 -17.14
CA LYS A 304 23.22 -13.06 -17.22
C LYS A 304 22.83 -11.59 -17.17
N ARG A 305 21.82 -11.21 -17.96
CA ARG A 305 21.25 -9.84 -17.97
C ARG A 305 20.81 -9.39 -16.57
N LYS A 306 20.34 -10.34 -15.74
CA LYS A 306 20.00 -10.13 -14.32
C LYS A 306 21.14 -9.49 -13.49
N ASN A 307 22.41 -9.77 -13.80
CA ASN A 307 23.55 -9.14 -13.10
C ASN A 307 23.60 -7.62 -13.35
N ILE A 308 23.24 -7.19 -14.56
CA ILE A 308 23.18 -5.79 -14.96
C ILE A 308 21.94 -5.11 -14.37
N GLU A 309 20.81 -5.80 -14.36
CA GLU A 309 19.59 -5.29 -13.73
C GLU A 309 19.78 -5.03 -12.23
N ILE A 310 20.54 -5.90 -11.55
CA ILE A 310 20.96 -5.70 -10.15
C ILE A 310 21.82 -4.44 -10.00
N LEU A 311 22.83 -4.26 -10.86
CA LEU A 311 23.69 -3.06 -10.87
C LEU A 311 22.86 -1.78 -11.04
N ILE A 312 21.97 -1.74 -12.03
CA ILE A 312 21.11 -0.58 -12.29
C ILE A 312 20.16 -0.33 -11.12
N SER A 313 19.56 -1.37 -10.55
CA SER A 313 18.72 -1.25 -9.34
C SER A 313 19.49 -0.61 -8.18
N CYS A 314 20.78 -0.94 -8.00
CA CYS A 314 21.64 -0.29 -6.99
C CYS A 314 21.92 1.19 -7.27
N PHE A 315 21.82 1.63 -8.52
CA PHE A 315 22.07 3.02 -8.91
C PHE A 315 20.82 3.88 -8.82
N THR A 316 19.63 3.28 -8.94
CA THR A 316 18.37 4.02 -9.10
C THR A 316 17.42 3.88 -7.93
N GLU A 317 17.56 2.86 -7.09
CA GLU A 317 16.62 2.57 -6.00
C GLU A 317 17.28 2.78 -4.63
N THR A 318 16.57 3.43 -3.72
CA THR A 318 16.95 3.49 -2.30
C THR A 318 16.98 2.09 -1.67
N ASN A 319 16.01 1.25 -2.06
CA ASN A 319 15.90 -0.14 -1.62
C ASN A 319 15.80 -1.07 -2.85
N PRO A 320 16.94 -1.48 -3.45
CA PRO A 320 16.97 -2.37 -4.60
C PRO A 320 16.12 -3.63 -4.41
N GLY A 321 15.33 -4.01 -5.42
CA GLY A 321 14.41 -5.16 -5.41
C GLY A 321 15.07 -6.57 -5.37
N TYR A 322 16.30 -6.69 -4.89
CA TYR A 322 17.07 -7.94 -4.86
C TYR A 322 17.51 -8.28 -3.43
N GLU A 323 17.84 -9.53 -3.14
CA GLU A 323 18.44 -9.90 -1.85
C GLU A 323 19.91 -9.46 -1.78
N GLU A 324 20.42 -9.19 -0.59
CA GLU A 324 21.81 -8.73 -0.40
C GLU A 324 22.83 -9.72 -0.98
N ILE A 325 22.61 -11.02 -0.80
CA ILE A 325 23.51 -12.05 -1.35
C ILE A 325 23.56 -12.00 -2.88
N LYS A 326 22.42 -11.70 -3.53
CA LYS A 326 22.35 -11.53 -4.99
C LYS A 326 23.11 -10.27 -5.44
N ILE A 327 23.01 -9.17 -4.69
CA ILE A 327 23.83 -7.97 -4.93
C ILE A 327 25.31 -8.28 -4.76
N ARG A 328 25.71 -8.91 -3.66
CA ARG A 328 27.12 -9.26 -3.39
C ARG A 328 27.68 -10.15 -4.49
N ASN A 329 26.93 -11.14 -4.94
CA ASN A 329 27.32 -12.02 -6.04
C ASN A 329 27.44 -11.27 -7.36
N ALA A 330 26.47 -10.41 -7.71
CA ALA A 330 26.55 -9.61 -8.92
C ALA A 330 27.76 -8.66 -8.88
N ARG A 331 27.99 -8.00 -7.74
CA ARG A 331 29.15 -7.14 -7.51
C ARG A 331 30.46 -7.89 -7.61
N PHE A 332 30.55 -9.10 -7.06
CA PHE A 332 31.73 -9.96 -7.17
C PHE A 332 32.03 -10.30 -8.64
N ILE A 333 31.04 -10.85 -9.35
CA ILE A 333 31.16 -11.20 -10.78
C ILE A 333 31.60 -10.01 -11.61
N LEU A 334 30.93 -8.86 -11.46
CA LEU A 334 31.21 -7.67 -12.27
C LEU A 334 32.55 -7.01 -11.91
N ASN A 335 32.99 -7.07 -10.65
CA ASN A 335 34.32 -6.61 -10.25
C ASN A 335 35.42 -7.45 -10.89
N ASP A 336 35.27 -8.78 -10.88
CA ASP A 336 36.26 -9.70 -11.44
C ASP A 336 36.44 -9.46 -12.95
N LEU A 337 35.36 -9.18 -13.67
CA LEU A 337 35.41 -8.85 -15.11
C LEU A 337 36.11 -7.51 -15.41
N LEU A 338 36.19 -6.60 -14.43
CA LEU A 338 36.88 -5.31 -14.55
C LEU A 338 38.26 -5.28 -13.90
N ALA A 339 38.75 -6.41 -13.37
CA ALA A 339 40.01 -6.46 -12.64
C ALA A 339 41.22 -6.00 -13.48
N GLU A 340 41.18 -6.23 -14.79
CA GLU A 340 42.22 -5.78 -15.72
C GLU A 340 42.14 -4.28 -16.03
N GLN A 341 43.31 -3.63 -16.13
CA GLN A 341 43.39 -2.18 -16.37
C GLN A 341 42.62 -1.71 -17.61
N LYS A 342 42.77 -2.47 -18.69
CA LYS A 342 42.11 -2.18 -19.96
C LYS A 342 40.59 -2.22 -19.82
N GLN A 343 40.05 -3.19 -19.08
CA GLN A 343 38.60 -3.41 -19.01
C GLN A 343 37.89 -2.36 -18.19
N HIS A 344 38.40 -2.01 -17.00
CA HIS A 344 37.78 -0.91 -16.25
C HIS A 344 37.93 0.42 -16.97
N THR A 345 39.06 0.66 -17.66
CA THR A 345 39.23 1.89 -18.47
C THR A 345 38.17 1.96 -19.56
N ASN A 346 37.98 0.86 -20.32
CA ASN A 346 36.96 0.78 -21.36
C ASN A 346 35.54 0.96 -20.80
N PHE A 347 35.25 0.43 -19.60
CA PHE A 347 33.96 0.62 -18.95
C PHE A 347 33.72 2.07 -18.51
N ILE A 348 34.75 2.77 -18.03
CA ILE A 348 34.66 4.21 -17.74
C ILE A 348 34.40 4.99 -19.04
N VAL A 349 35.06 4.62 -20.15
CA VAL A 349 34.83 5.25 -21.46
C VAL A 349 33.42 4.99 -21.98
N LEU A 350 32.85 3.79 -21.79
CA LEU A 350 31.44 3.52 -22.12
C LEU A 350 30.51 4.48 -21.37
N ASN A 351 30.75 4.68 -20.07
CA ASN A 351 29.95 5.60 -19.26
C ASN A 351 30.12 7.07 -19.68
N TYR A 352 31.34 7.46 -20.06
CA TYR A 352 31.60 8.76 -20.68
C TYR A 352 30.79 8.93 -21.97
N TYR A 353 30.77 7.89 -22.81
CA TYR A 353 30.08 7.92 -24.09
C TYR A 353 28.56 8.06 -23.93
N LEU A 354 27.97 7.25 -23.04
CA LEU A 354 26.55 7.33 -22.69
C LEU A 354 26.19 8.69 -22.08
N PHE A 355 27.06 9.27 -21.25
CA PHE A 355 26.83 10.58 -20.63
C PHE A 355 26.98 11.75 -21.62
N TYR A 356 28.10 11.88 -22.32
CA TYR A 356 28.39 13.06 -23.15
C TYR A 356 27.77 13.00 -24.54
N TYR A 357 27.80 11.84 -25.21
CA TYR A 357 27.35 11.73 -26.61
C TYR A 357 25.88 11.37 -26.74
N LYS A 358 25.36 10.56 -25.80
CA LYS A 358 23.95 10.16 -25.79
C LYS A 358 23.10 10.89 -24.73
N ASN A 359 23.73 11.69 -23.87
CA ASN A 359 23.03 12.44 -22.82
C ASN A 359 22.14 11.53 -21.94
N GLU A 360 22.51 10.27 -21.75
CA GLU A 360 21.68 9.27 -21.07
C GLU A 360 21.60 9.46 -19.56
N PHE A 361 22.56 10.21 -19.00
CA PHE A 361 22.58 10.55 -17.59
C PHE A 361 22.34 12.05 -17.30
N SER A 362 21.83 12.81 -18.28
CA SER A 362 21.52 14.25 -18.16
C SER A 362 22.67 15.07 -17.53
N THR A 363 22.48 15.61 -16.32
CA THR A 363 23.49 16.36 -15.55
C THR A 363 24.09 15.56 -14.38
N ALA A 364 23.77 14.27 -14.27
CA ALA A 364 24.07 13.43 -13.11
C ALA A 364 25.50 12.85 -13.07
N ARG A 365 26.47 13.50 -13.73
CA ARG A 365 27.87 13.06 -13.83
C ARG A 365 28.49 12.67 -12.50
N ASN A 366 28.34 13.53 -11.49
CA ASN A 366 28.95 13.34 -10.17
C ASN A 366 28.30 12.20 -9.39
N ASN A 367 27.00 12.01 -9.58
CA ASN A 367 26.23 10.92 -8.99
C ASN A 367 26.66 9.59 -9.63
N LEU A 368 26.73 9.53 -10.96
CA LEU A 368 27.21 8.36 -11.70
C LEU A 368 28.64 7.97 -11.29
N ALA A 369 29.57 8.94 -11.21
CA ALA A 369 30.95 8.66 -10.80
C ALA A 369 31.04 8.12 -9.36
N PHE A 370 30.23 8.65 -8.44
CA PHE A 370 30.14 8.14 -7.08
C PHE A 370 29.60 6.70 -7.05
N LEU A 371 28.47 6.43 -7.71
CA LEU A 371 27.82 5.13 -7.72
C LEU A 371 28.68 4.04 -8.36
N LEU A 372 29.35 4.36 -9.47
CA LEU A 372 30.32 3.47 -10.10
C LEU A 372 31.48 3.15 -9.14
N SER A 373 32.06 4.17 -8.50
CA SER A 373 33.16 3.96 -7.56
C SER A 373 32.75 3.13 -6.35
N GLU A 374 31.55 3.36 -5.82
CA GLU A 374 31.03 2.60 -4.69
C GLU A 374 30.78 1.16 -5.10
N PHE A 375 30.07 0.90 -6.20
CA PHE A 375 29.78 -0.47 -6.61
C PHE A 375 31.06 -1.24 -6.98
N PHE A 376 32.01 -0.59 -7.66
CA PHE A 376 33.26 -1.21 -8.11
C PHE A 376 34.45 -0.98 -7.18
N ASN A 377 34.22 -0.84 -5.88
CA ASN A 377 35.24 -0.47 -4.88
C ASN A 377 36.44 -1.42 -4.72
N LYS A 378 36.38 -2.64 -5.30
CA LYS A 378 37.49 -3.60 -5.30
C LYS A 378 38.36 -3.52 -6.56
N VAL A 379 37.93 -2.76 -7.56
CA VAL A 379 38.67 -2.61 -8.82
C VAL A 379 39.63 -1.43 -8.70
N SER A 380 40.93 -1.71 -8.73
CA SER A 380 41.95 -0.66 -8.76
C SER A 380 41.75 0.23 -9.99
N GLY A 381 41.69 1.55 -9.80
CA GLY A 381 41.42 2.52 -10.88
C GLY A 381 39.95 2.93 -11.06
N MET A 382 39.01 2.32 -10.33
CA MET A 382 37.59 2.73 -10.30
C MET A 382 37.27 3.75 -9.19
N GLY A 383 38.26 4.47 -8.67
CA GLY A 383 38.02 5.53 -7.68
C GLY A 383 37.27 6.73 -8.28
N ILE A 384 36.49 7.44 -7.44
CA ILE A 384 35.71 8.62 -7.86
C ILE A 384 36.54 9.60 -8.70
N GLU A 385 37.76 9.93 -8.26
CA GLU A 385 38.64 10.88 -8.95
C GLU A 385 39.20 10.32 -10.27
N SER A 386 39.43 9.01 -10.36
CA SER A 386 39.84 8.35 -11.60
C SER A 386 38.73 8.40 -12.66
N ILE A 387 37.48 8.14 -12.24
CA ILE A 387 36.30 8.20 -13.12
C ILE A 387 36.06 9.64 -13.58
N LYS A 388 36.08 10.59 -12.63
CA LYS A 388 35.98 12.02 -12.94
C LYS A 388 37.07 12.47 -13.91
N ALA A 389 38.32 12.08 -13.69
CA ALA A 389 39.43 12.47 -14.57
C ALA A 389 39.18 12.08 -16.03
N VAL A 390 38.47 10.98 -16.29
CA VAL A 390 38.01 10.62 -17.64
C VAL A 390 36.84 11.51 -18.06
N PHE A 391 35.82 11.68 -17.21
CA PHE A 391 34.68 12.53 -17.55
C PHE A 391 35.01 14.01 -17.80
N TYR A 392 36.10 14.53 -17.25
CA TYR A 392 36.53 15.92 -17.47
C TYR A 392 37.50 16.08 -18.65
N ARG A 393 37.88 15.01 -19.35
CA ARG A 393 38.69 15.12 -20.57
C ARG A 393 37.84 15.63 -21.72
N ASN A 394 38.36 16.65 -22.41
CA ASN A 394 37.70 17.25 -23.57
C ASN A 394 37.71 16.35 -24.80
N VAL A 395 38.60 15.36 -24.87
CA VAL A 395 38.69 14.39 -25.97
C VAL A 395 39.11 13.02 -25.42
N ILE A 396 38.30 12.01 -25.66
CA ILE A 396 38.62 10.60 -25.40
C ILE A 396 38.41 9.83 -26.70
N ASP A 397 39.44 9.08 -27.11
CA ASP A 397 39.33 8.16 -28.24
C ASP A 397 38.44 6.97 -27.86
N CYS A 398 37.15 7.10 -28.18
CA CYS A 398 36.15 6.07 -27.94
C CYS A 398 36.29 4.91 -28.94
N ASP A 399 36.95 5.14 -30.08
CA ASP A 399 37.11 4.15 -31.15
C ASP A 399 38.11 3.06 -30.78
N ALA A 400 39.13 3.42 -30.00
CA ALA A 400 40.10 2.51 -29.43
C ALA A 400 39.57 1.70 -28.23
N ALA A 401 38.55 2.21 -27.51
CA ALA A 401 38.09 1.66 -26.24
C ALA A 401 36.84 0.77 -26.35
N LEU A 402 35.93 1.05 -27.30
CA LEU A 402 34.66 0.35 -27.43
C LEU A 402 34.62 -0.55 -28.67
N SER A 403 34.07 -1.77 -28.51
CA SER A 403 33.88 -2.68 -29.63
C SER A 403 32.96 -2.06 -30.70
N LYS A 404 33.22 -2.37 -31.97
CA LYS A 404 32.41 -1.86 -33.08
C LYS A 404 30.92 -2.21 -32.91
N ASN A 405 30.62 -3.44 -32.52
CA ASN A 405 29.24 -3.90 -32.32
C ASN A 405 28.51 -3.09 -31.23
N LEU A 406 29.19 -2.72 -30.14
CA LEU A 406 28.61 -1.91 -29.07
C LEU A 406 28.38 -0.46 -29.53
N ARG A 407 29.34 0.12 -30.26
CA ARG A 407 29.18 1.46 -30.84
C ARG A 407 28.03 1.51 -31.84
N ASP A 408 28.01 0.60 -32.81
CA ASP A 408 26.95 0.50 -33.81
C ASP A 408 25.56 0.34 -33.15
N PHE A 409 25.48 -0.41 -32.05
CA PHE A 409 24.25 -0.53 -31.27
C PHE A 409 23.82 0.80 -30.67
N ILE A 410 24.72 1.48 -29.94
CA ILE A 410 24.41 2.74 -29.27
C ILE A 410 24.05 3.82 -30.30
N GLU A 411 24.78 3.91 -31.42
CA GLU A 411 24.54 4.91 -32.46
C GLU A 411 23.19 4.74 -33.16
N LYS A 412 22.73 3.51 -33.36
CA LYS A 412 21.43 3.20 -33.97
C LYS A 412 20.22 3.57 -33.11
N HIS A 413 20.41 3.86 -31.83
CA HIS A 413 19.34 4.34 -30.94
C HIS A 413 19.37 5.88 -30.93
N PRO A 414 18.41 6.55 -31.59
CA PRO A 414 18.36 8.01 -31.63
C PRO A 414 18.10 8.61 -30.24
N LEU A 415 18.51 9.87 -30.07
CA LEU A 415 18.32 10.69 -28.87
C LEU A 415 16.84 10.89 -28.50
#